data_AF-A0A8T0FTV7-F1
#
_entry.id   AF-A0A8T0FTV7-F1
#
_cell.length_a   1.000
_cell.length_b   1.000
_cell.length_c   1.000
_cell.angle_alpha   90.00
_cell.angle_beta   90.00
_cell.angle_gamma   90.00
#
_symmetry.space_group_name_H-M   'P 1'
#
loop_
_entity.id
_entity.type
_entity.pdbx_description
1 polymer ?
#
loop_
_entity_poly.entity_id
_entity_poly.type
_entity_poly.pdbx_seq_one_letter_code
_entity_poly.pdbx_strand_id
1 'polypeptide(L)'
;MKIQIDSSRDEACVNAERSFVYNSIPLYSEEEAQALAKRLDNDETFKEAMKILIAWLERGECNEINSACFYFLIRLCWNRVEKLQAEEKEYQEKIKHLKKSVLSKSYCIQLKLIEIEEIFSTIEKQNLWTCFTQDHLEKIQEMRVDFLNLKRIILEDCVLEKESDDKNIEDEQAESSVHEMQAKLDSLTSELDIVYEKTEEMPLKYEEYKNQFQPLRSEKVKFKILVKKEYLIINREGKPCLLVEVASQSYMDQIEIHVVSLISIFLFEFPNEAVVKSIYFHLKKCLPNNNAHFNMTDVENLLRKYPNIFKETRLLFPQELYKHFIYKLCSYEKEAE
;
A
#
# COMPACT_ATOMS: atom_id res chain seq x y z
N MET A 1 -46.44 -22.01 23.35
CA MET A 1 -46.34 -22.53 24.73
C MET A 1 -45.36 -21.60 25.46
N LYS A 2 -45.86 -20.65 26.26
CA LYS A 2 -45.01 -19.73 27.03
C LYS A 2 -44.48 -20.51 28.23
N ILE A 3 -43.18 -20.75 28.26
CA ILE A 3 -42.50 -21.29 29.45
C ILE A 3 -42.37 -20.13 30.42
N GLN A 4 -43.24 -20.13 31.44
CA GLN A 4 -43.15 -19.23 32.57
C GLN A 4 -42.15 -19.88 33.53
N ILE A 5 -40.90 -19.43 33.46
CA ILE A 5 -39.85 -19.87 34.37
C ILE A 5 -40.19 -19.30 35.76
N ASP A 6 -40.36 -20.20 36.72
CA ASP A 6 -40.85 -19.99 38.08
C ASP A 6 -39.80 -19.27 38.94
N SER A 7 -39.56 -17.98 38.65
CA SER A 7 -38.59 -17.10 39.33
C SER A 7 -38.80 -17.00 40.84
N SER A 8 -40.01 -17.25 41.35
CA SER A 8 -40.33 -17.13 42.78
C SER A 8 -39.84 -18.31 43.62
N ARG A 9 -39.61 -19.47 43.02
CA ARG A 9 -39.16 -20.67 43.74
C ARG A 9 -37.65 -20.65 43.99
N ASP A 10 -36.89 -20.08 43.06
CA ASP A 10 -35.45 -19.88 43.18
C ASP A 10 -35.11 -18.76 44.18
N GLU A 11 -35.90 -17.67 44.22
CA GLU A 11 -35.72 -16.60 45.22
C GLU A 11 -35.93 -17.08 46.65
N ALA A 12 -36.92 -17.95 46.90
CA ALA A 12 -37.17 -18.49 48.23
C ALA A 12 -36.02 -19.41 48.72
N CYS A 13 -35.45 -20.22 47.82
CA CYS A 13 -34.27 -21.05 48.12
C CYS A 13 -33.02 -20.20 48.37
N VAL A 14 -32.76 -19.20 47.53
CA VAL A 14 -31.63 -18.26 47.70
C VAL A 14 -31.76 -17.46 48.99
N ASN A 15 -32.97 -17.05 49.37
CA ASN A 15 -33.23 -16.35 50.63
C ASN A 15 -33.10 -17.28 51.85
N ALA A 16 -33.50 -18.55 51.74
CA ALA A 16 -33.30 -19.54 52.80
C ALA A 16 -31.80 -19.85 53.02
N GLU A 17 -31.03 -20.01 51.94
CA GLU A 17 -29.56 -20.20 51.99
C GLU A 17 -28.85 -18.97 52.56
N ARG A 18 -29.23 -17.76 52.11
CA ARG A 18 -28.78 -16.49 52.72
C ARG A 18 -29.07 -16.48 54.22
N SER A 19 -30.30 -16.79 54.64
CA SER A 19 -30.68 -16.79 56.05
C SER A 19 -29.86 -17.76 56.92
N PHE A 20 -29.53 -18.94 56.40
CA PHE A 20 -28.70 -19.93 57.12
C PHE A 20 -27.25 -19.46 57.27
N VAL A 21 -26.69 -18.83 56.22
CA VAL A 21 -25.36 -18.22 56.25
C VAL A 21 -25.32 -17.04 57.23
N TYR A 22 -26.37 -16.22 57.26
CA TYR A 22 -26.49 -15.14 58.22
C TYR A 22 -26.56 -15.68 59.64
N ASN A 23 -27.31 -16.74 59.95
CA ASN A 23 -27.39 -17.24 61.34
C ASN A 23 -26.05 -17.72 61.94
N SER A 24 -25.02 -17.97 61.11
CA SER A 24 -23.68 -18.36 61.57
C SER A 24 -22.71 -17.19 61.78
N ILE A 25 -23.10 -15.96 61.37
CA ILE A 25 -22.27 -14.76 61.52
C ILE A 25 -22.47 -14.19 62.93
N PRO A 26 -21.40 -13.86 63.68
CA PRO A 26 -21.54 -13.30 65.03
C PRO A 26 -22.43 -12.05 65.04
N LEU A 27 -23.09 -11.77 66.17
CA LEU A 27 -23.81 -10.52 66.38
C LEU A 27 -22.79 -9.40 66.68
N TYR A 28 -23.19 -8.16 66.42
CA TYR A 28 -22.42 -6.99 66.75
C TYR A 28 -22.13 -6.93 68.26
N SER A 29 -20.85 -6.78 68.56
CA SER A 29 -20.35 -6.32 69.84
C SER A 29 -19.20 -5.35 69.56
N GLU A 30 -18.84 -4.53 70.56
CA GLU A 30 -17.72 -3.59 70.39
C GLU A 30 -16.39 -4.33 70.15
N GLU A 31 -16.19 -5.48 70.79
CA GLU A 31 -15.03 -6.35 70.59
C GLU A 31 -14.98 -6.93 69.17
N GLU A 32 -16.11 -7.45 68.68
CA GLU A 32 -16.22 -7.97 67.31
C GLU A 32 -16.03 -6.87 66.27
N ALA A 33 -16.53 -5.65 66.52
CA ALA A 33 -16.36 -4.52 65.62
C ALA A 33 -14.88 -4.10 65.51
N GLN A 34 -14.14 -4.13 66.63
CA GLN A 34 -12.70 -3.88 66.62
C GLN A 34 -11.92 -4.99 65.89
N ALA A 35 -12.30 -6.25 66.09
CA ALA A 35 -11.71 -7.36 65.36
C ALA A 35 -12.00 -7.26 63.86
N LEU A 36 -13.23 -6.86 63.50
CA LEU A 36 -13.66 -6.67 62.13
C LEU A 36 -12.90 -5.54 61.44
N ALA A 37 -12.67 -4.42 62.13
CA ALA A 37 -11.89 -3.30 61.60
C ALA A 37 -10.47 -3.73 61.19
N LYS A 38 -9.79 -4.54 62.02
CA LYS A 38 -8.47 -5.09 61.67
C LYS A 38 -8.51 -5.98 60.44
N ARG A 39 -9.58 -6.76 60.28
CA ARG A 39 -9.75 -7.66 59.14
C ARG A 39 -10.13 -6.91 57.86
N LEU A 40 -10.82 -5.77 57.97
CA LEU A 40 -11.12 -4.87 56.85
C LEU A 40 -9.90 -4.04 56.41
N ASP A 41 -8.87 -3.92 57.24
CA ASP A 41 -7.63 -3.26 56.84
C ASP A 41 -6.63 -4.20 56.12
N ASN A 42 -6.81 -5.51 56.28
CA ASN A 42 -6.00 -6.54 55.63
C ASN A 42 -6.70 -7.10 54.37
N ASP A 43 -6.03 -6.96 53.22
CA ASP A 43 -6.54 -7.37 51.91
C ASP A 43 -6.87 -8.88 51.83
N GLU A 44 -6.13 -9.75 52.52
CA GLU A 44 -6.36 -11.20 52.51
C GLU A 44 -7.66 -11.59 53.23
N THR A 45 -8.04 -10.85 54.27
CA THR A 45 -9.23 -11.12 55.08
C THR A 45 -10.41 -10.21 54.78
N PHE A 46 -10.22 -9.25 53.86
CA PHE A 46 -11.17 -8.21 53.53
C PHE A 46 -12.52 -8.78 53.05
N LYS A 47 -12.48 -9.79 52.18
CA LYS A 47 -13.69 -10.39 51.58
C LYS A 47 -14.59 -11.03 52.63
N GLU A 48 -14.02 -11.78 53.56
CA GLU A 48 -14.74 -12.43 54.65
C GLU A 48 -15.24 -11.39 55.66
N ALA A 49 -14.45 -10.36 55.96
CA ALA A 49 -14.84 -9.27 56.85
C ALA A 49 -16.00 -8.43 56.26
N MET A 50 -15.96 -8.13 54.97
CA MET A 50 -17.01 -7.41 54.27
C MET A 50 -18.37 -8.13 54.37
N LYS A 51 -18.39 -9.47 54.28
CA LYS A 51 -19.62 -10.27 54.46
C LYS A 51 -20.24 -10.10 55.86
N ILE A 52 -19.40 -9.99 56.89
CA ILE A 52 -19.85 -9.79 58.27
C ILE A 52 -20.45 -8.38 58.42
N LEU A 53 -19.78 -7.35 57.87
CA LEU A 53 -20.30 -5.98 57.90
C LEU A 53 -21.65 -5.86 57.18
N ILE A 54 -21.78 -6.49 56.00
CA ILE A 54 -23.05 -6.54 55.25
C ILE A 54 -24.13 -7.21 56.09
N ALA A 55 -23.85 -8.35 56.72
CA ALA A 55 -24.79 -9.06 57.57
C ALA A 55 -25.29 -8.21 58.75
N TRP A 56 -24.40 -7.50 59.45
CA TRP A 56 -24.77 -6.61 60.54
C TRP A 56 -25.67 -5.46 60.08
N LEU A 57 -25.37 -4.88 58.91
CA LEU A 57 -26.19 -3.82 58.32
C LEU A 57 -27.57 -4.33 57.90
N GLU A 58 -27.65 -5.49 57.25
CA GLU A 58 -28.91 -6.10 56.80
C GLU A 58 -29.81 -6.53 57.96
N ARG A 59 -29.23 -6.95 59.09
CA ARG A 59 -29.99 -7.26 60.32
C ARG A 59 -30.45 -6.02 61.10
N GLY A 60 -29.99 -4.83 60.71
CA GLY A 60 -30.32 -3.59 61.41
C GLY A 60 -29.57 -3.41 62.73
N GLU A 61 -28.36 -3.95 62.85
CA GLU A 61 -27.55 -3.83 64.08
C GLU A 61 -26.90 -2.44 64.22
N CYS A 62 -26.94 -1.62 63.17
CA CYS A 62 -26.58 -0.20 63.21
C CYS A 62 -27.72 0.67 63.76
N ASN A 63 -27.43 1.48 64.77
CA ASN A 63 -28.34 2.40 65.44
C ASN A 63 -27.62 3.73 65.77
N GLU A 64 -28.34 4.70 66.33
CA GLU A 64 -27.77 6.04 66.61
C GLU A 64 -26.54 5.99 67.52
N ILE A 65 -26.49 5.04 68.47
CA ILE A 65 -25.41 4.91 69.46
C ILE A 65 -24.12 4.40 68.80
N ASN A 66 -24.21 3.40 67.93
CA ASN A 66 -23.05 2.78 67.29
C ASN A 66 -22.79 3.26 65.85
N SER A 67 -23.56 4.24 65.38
CA SER A 67 -23.47 4.82 64.03
C SER A 67 -22.05 5.26 63.65
N ALA A 68 -21.31 5.86 64.58
CA ALA A 68 -19.93 6.28 64.38
C ALA A 68 -18.99 5.08 64.12
N CYS A 69 -19.22 3.95 64.79
CA CYS A 69 -18.44 2.73 64.60
C CYS A 69 -18.72 2.11 63.22
N PHE A 70 -20.00 1.99 62.84
CA PHE A 70 -20.37 1.51 61.51
C PHE A 70 -19.87 2.43 60.39
N TYR A 71 -19.93 3.74 60.57
CA TYR A 71 -19.34 4.70 59.64
C TYR A 71 -17.83 4.46 59.47
N PHE A 72 -17.10 4.23 60.56
CA PHE A 72 -15.68 3.91 60.50
C PHE A 72 -15.42 2.60 59.73
N LEU A 73 -16.19 1.54 59.96
CA LEU A 73 -16.07 0.27 59.22
C LEU A 73 -16.36 0.46 57.72
N ILE A 74 -17.39 1.23 57.38
CA ILE A 74 -17.72 1.59 55.98
C ILE A 74 -16.57 2.39 55.35
N ARG A 75 -15.95 3.31 56.10
CA ARG A 75 -14.80 4.07 55.63
C ARG A 75 -13.59 3.18 55.35
N LEU A 76 -13.34 2.15 56.15
CA LEU A 76 -12.29 1.16 55.85
C LEU A 76 -12.57 0.43 54.52
N CYS A 77 -13.83 0.09 54.25
CA CYS A 77 -14.22 -0.45 52.94
C CYS A 77 -13.97 0.55 51.81
N TRP A 78 -14.26 1.84 52.02
CA TRP A 78 -13.99 2.89 51.05
C TRP A 78 -12.50 3.07 50.77
N ASN A 79 -11.65 3.03 51.79
CA ASN A 79 -10.19 3.08 51.60
C ASN A 79 -9.70 1.94 50.67
N ARG A 80 -10.34 0.76 50.72
CA ARG A 80 -10.03 -0.33 49.77
C ARG A 80 -10.42 0.03 48.33
N VAL A 81 -11.53 0.73 48.12
CA VAL A 81 -11.93 1.26 46.81
C VAL A 81 -10.88 2.25 46.29
N GLU A 82 -10.40 3.18 47.12
CA GLU A 82 -9.36 4.13 46.74
C GLU A 82 -8.05 3.42 46.35
N LYS A 83 -7.65 2.38 47.12
CA LYS A 83 -6.50 1.53 46.75
C LYS A 83 -6.72 0.83 45.40
N LEU A 84 -7.90 0.25 45.16
CA LEU A 84 -8.23 -0.42 43.89
C LEU A 84 -8.21 0.56 42.70
N GLN A 85 -8.72 1.78 42.88
CA GLN A 85 -8.66 2.82 41.85
C GLN A 85 -7.22 3.23 41.53
N ALA A 86 -6.37 3.33 42.56
CA ALA A 86 -4.95 3.62 42.36
C ALA A 86 -4.24 2.47 41.62
N GLU A 87 -4.50 1.21 42.00
CA GLU A 87 -3.99 0.02 41.31
C GLU A 87 -4.46 -0.02 39.83
N GLU A 88 -5.74 0.23 39.57
CA GLU A 88 -6.29 0.30 38.21
C GLU A 88 -5.59 1.36 37.37
N LYS A 89 -5.41 2.56 37.93
CA LYS A 89 -4.68 3.65 37.26
C LYS A 89 -3.23 3.26 36.95
N GLU A 90 -2.55 2.59 37.87
CA GLU A 90 -1.19 2.08 37.63
C GLU A 90 -1.16 1.07 36.48
N TYR A 91 -2.13 0.15 36.42
CA TYR A 91 -2.24 -0.80 35.30
C TYR A 91 -2.56 -0.11 33.97
N GLN A 92 -3.46 0.87 33.97
CA GLN A 92 -3.76 1.70 32.81
C GLN A 92 -2.49 2.39 32.27
N GLU A 93 -1.69 3.00 33.15
CA GLU A 93 -0.42 3.63 32.78
C GLU A 93 0.59 2.61 32.22
N LYS A 94 0.71 1.42 32.83
CA LYS A 94 1.55 0.32 32.33
C LYS A 94 1.12 -0.14 30.94
N ILE A 95 -0.19 -0.29 30.69
CA ILE A 95 -0.73 -0.65 29.38
C ILE A 95 -0.36 0.42 28.35
N LYS A 96 -0.59 1.70 28.66
CA LYS A 96 -0.22 2.82 27.78
C LYS A 96 1.28 2.80 27.43
N HIS A 97 2.14 2.59 28.43
CA HIS A 97 3.59 2.50 28.21
C HIS A 97 4.00 1.28 27.37
N LEU A 98 3.44 0.09 27.65
CA LEU A 98 3.73 -1.13 26.91
C LEU A 98 3.29 -1.02 25.45
N LYS A 99 2.07 -0.52 25.18
CA LYS A 99 1.59 -0.25 23.81
C LYS A 99 2.55 0.66 23.05
N LYS A 100 2.93 1.80 23.64
CA LYS A 100 3.91 2.72 23.03
C LYS A 100 5.25 2.04 22.73
N SER A 101 5.72 1.19 23.65
CA SER A 101 6.97 0.44 23.47
C SER A 101 6.88 -0.57 22.34
N VAL A 102 5.77 -1.31 22.24
CA VAL A 102 5.51 -2.29 21.16
C VAL A 102 5.44 -1.58 19.81
N LEU A 103 4.67 -0.50 19.69
CA LEU A 103 4.59 0.29 18.46
C LEU A 103 5.95 0.81 18.02
N SER A 104 6.75 1.33 18.95
CA SER A 104 8.12 1.79 18.65
C SER A 104 9.03 0.66 18.15
N LYS A 105 8.99 -0.51 18.80
CA LYS A 105 9.77 -1.69 18.36
C LYS A 105 9.30 -2.20 17.00
N SER A 106 7.99 -2.22 16.78
CA SER A 106 7.40 -2.61 15.50
C SER A 106 7.87 -1.69 14.37
N TYR A 107 7.85 -0.37 14.59
CA TYR A 107 8.38 0.59 13.63
C TYR A 107 9.87 0.35 13.30
N CYS A 108 10.70 0.05 14.32
CA CYS A 108 12.09 -0.31 14.09
C CYS A 108 12.23 -1.57 13.22
N ILE A 109 11.39 -2.59 13.42
CA ILE A 109 11.38 -3.80 12.58
C ILE A 109 10.99 -3.43 11.15
N GLN A 110 9.97 -2.60 10.95
CA GLN A 110 9.56 -2.17 9.60
C GLN A 110 10.69 -1.46 8.84
N LEU A 111 11.42 -0.56 9.49
CA LEU A 111 12.60 0.07 8.89
C LEU A 111 13.65 -0.96 8.47
N LYS A 112 13.90 -1.97 9.31
CA LYS A 112 14.84 -3.05 8.97
C LYS A 112 14.36 -3.91 7.81
N LEU A 113 13.06 -4.13 7.67
CA LEU A 113 12.51 -4.80 6.50
C LEU A 113 12.72 -3.96 5.23
N ILE A 114 12.50 -2.64 5.27
CA ILE A 114 12.74 -1.76 4.12
C ILE A 114 14.21 -1.83 3.67
N GLU A 115 15.16 -1.80 4.62
CA GLU A 115 16.59 -1.96 4.32
C GLU A 115 16.88 -3.29 3.60
N ILE A 116 16.25 -4.39 4.04
CA ILE A 116 16.41 -5.71 3.40
C ILE A 116 15.76 -5.74 2.00
N GLU A 117 14.60 -5.12 1.83
CA GLU A 117 13.90 -5.02 0.55
C GLU A 117 14.73 -4.26 -0.51
N GLU A 118 15.56 -3.31 -0.06
CA GLU A 118 16.48 -2.60 -0.93
C GLU A 118 17.51 -3.53 -1.59
N ILE A 119 17.88 -4.64 -0.95
CA ILE A 119 18.77 -5.65 -1.55
C ILE A 119 18.13 -6.24 -2.81
N PHE A 120 16.87 -6.69 -2.72
CA PHE A 120 16.14 -7.23 -3.87
C PHE A 120 15.94 -6.17 -4.95
N SER A 121 15.61 -4.94 -4.55
CA SER A 121 15.48 -3.80 -5.47
C SER A 121 16.80 -3.50 -6.19
N THR A 122 17.94 -3.66 -5.52
CA THR A 122 19.27 -3.40 -6.10
C THR A 122 19.66 -4.50 -7.09
N ILE A 123 19.37 -5.77 -6.77
CA ILE A 123 19.57 -6.90 -7.70
C ILE A 123 18.80 -6.66 -9.00
N GLU A 124 17.56 -6.19 -8.90
CA GLU A 124 16.74 -5.83 -10.07
C GLU A 124 17.32 -4.66 -10.86
N LYS A 125 17.62 -3.54 -10.18
CA LYS A 125 18.16 -2.32 -10.81
C LYS A 125 19.46 -2.57 -11.56
N GLN A 126 20.33 -3.41 -11.02
CA GLN A 126 21.64 -3.72 -11.60
C GLN A 126 21.61 -4.95 -12.53
N ASN A 127 20.44 -5.56 -12.76
CA ASN A 127 20.25 -6.78 -13.55
C ASN A 127 21.16 -7.95 -13.11
N LEU A 128 21.42 -8.05 -11.79
CA LEU A 128 22.34 -9.04 -11.20
C LEU A 128 21.76 -10.46 -11.21
N TRP A 129 20.48 -10.63 -11.55
CA TRP A 129 19.86 -11.93 -11.75
C TRP A 129 20.66 -12.82 -12.71
N THR A 130 21.32 -12.22 -13.71
CA THR A 130 22.17 -12.95 -14.68
C THR A 130 23.47 -13.47 -14.10
N CYS A 131 23.89 -13.00 -12.91
CA CYS A 131 25.14 -13.39 -12.26
C CYS A 131 25.00 -14.66 -11.39
N PHE A 132 23.77 -15.12 -11.13
CA PHE A 132 23.50 -16.24 -10.25
C PHE A 132 23.27 -17.54 -11.04
N THR A 133 23.60 -18.68 -10.41
CA THR A 133 23.23 -20.00 -10.94
C THR A 133 21.72 -20.21 -10.79
N GLN A 134 21.17 -21.18 -11.52
CA GLN A 134 19.74 -21.51 -11.42
C GLN A 134 19.33 -21.84 -9.98
N ASP A 135 20.09 -22.68 -9.28
CA ASP A 135 19.80 -23.07 -7.89
C ASP A 135 19.79 -21.85 -6.94
N HIS A 136 20.73 -20.92 -7.14
CA HIS A 136 20.76 -19.67 -6.36
C HIS A 136 19.54 -18.79 -6.65
N LEU A 137 19.11 -18.71 -7.91
CA LEU A 137 17.93 -17.93 -8.30
C LEU A 137 16.66 -18.47 -7.65
N GLU A 138 16.45 -19.79 -7.71
CA GLU A 138 15.30 -20.43 -7.06
C GLU A 138 15.28 -20.13 -5.55
N LYS A 139 16.43 -20.24 -4.87
CA LYS A 139 16.52 -19.94 -3.43
C LYS A 139 16.30 -18.46 -3.11
N ILE A 140 16.83 -17.55 -3.92
CA ILE A 140 16.62 -16.10 -3.74
C ILE A 140 15.14 -15.74 -3.93
N GLN A 141 14.46 -16.34 -4.90
CA GLN A 141 13.03 -16.12 -5.11
C GLN A 141 12.18 -16.67 -3.96
N GLU A 142 12.51 -17.86 -3.44
CA GLU A 142 11.86 -18.41 -2.24
C GLU A 142 12.00 -17.46 -1.04
N MET A 143 13.23 -17.00 -0.75
CA MET A 143 13.49 -16.04 0.32
C MET A 143 12.72 -14.73 0.12
N ARG A 144 12.58 -14.25 -1.13
CA ARG A 144 11.82 -13.04 -1.44
C ARG A 144 10.33 -13.22 -1.17
N VAL A 145 9.76 -14.36 -1.52
CA VAL A 145 8.35 -14.68 -1.24
C VAL A 145 8.11 -14.73 0.27
N ASP A 146 8.97 -15.45 1.01
CA ASP A 146 8.88 -15.54 2.47
C ASP A 146 8.99 -14.17 3.14
N PHE A 147 9.95 -13.36 2.68
CA PHE A 147 10.15 -11.99 3.16
C PHE A 147 8.92 -11.10 2.94
N LEU A 148 8.32 -11.13 1.75
CA LEU A 148 7.13 -10.33 1.45
C LEU A 148 5.91 -10.78 2.26
N ASN A 149 5.77 -12.09 2.51
CA ASN A 149 4.73 -12.61 3.39
C ASN A 149 4.93 -12.14 4.83
N LEU A 150 6.15 -12.23 5.35
CA LEU A 150 6.50 -11.73 6.70
C LEU A 150 6.23 -10.23 6.82
N LYS A 151 6.66 -9.44 5.82
CA LYS A 151 6.43 -7.99 5.78
C LYS A 151 4.93 -7.65 5.80
N ARG A 152 4.11 -8.40 5.07
CA ARG A 152 2.65 -8.24 5.05
C ARG A 152 2.05 -8.49 6.44
N ILE A 153 2.39 -9.61 7.07
CA ILE A 153 1.88 -9.96 8.41
C ILE A 153 2.20 -8.87 9.43
N ILE A 154 3.45 -8.40 9.45
CA ILE A 154 3.90 -7.35 10.37
C ILE A 154 3.16 -6.01 10.12
N LEU A 155 2.82 -5.71 8.87
CA LEU A 155 2.02 -4.51 8.52
C LEU A 155 0.57 -4.64 8.98
N GLU A 156 -0.06 -5.79 8.77
CA GLU A 156 -1.45 -6.06 9.17
C GLU A 156 -1.62 -5.98 10.69
N ASP A 157 -0.70 -6.57 11.47
CA ASP A 157 -0.71 -6.51 12.94
C ASP A 157 -0.62 -5.05 13.46
N CYS A 158 0.10 -4.17 12.75
CA CYS A 158 0.22 -2.76 13.13
C CYS A 158 -1.04 -1.93 12.84
N VAL A 159 -1.81 -2.27 11.81
CA VAL A 159 -3.03 -1.54 11.45
C VAL A 159 -4.13 -1.84 12.48
N LEU A 160 -4.25 -3.11 12.89
CA LEU A 160 -5.22 -3.54 13.89
C LEU A 160 -5.00 -2.87 15.26
N GLU A 161 -3.74 -2.66 15.66
CA GLU A 161 -3.43 -1.93 16.90
C GLU A 161 -3.90 -0.47 16.83
N LYS A 162 -3.69 0.22 15.69
CA LYS A 162 -4.11 1.63 15.51
C LYS A 162 -5.63 1.81 15.50
N GLU A 163 -6.37 0.92 14.83
CA GLU A 163 -7.84 0.98 14.77
C GLU A 163 -8.52 0.71 16.13
N SER A 164 -7.83 -0.02 17.01
CA SER A 164 -8.31 -0.30 18.37
C SER A 164 -8.13 0.89 19.34
N ASP A 165 -7.18 1.77 19.05
CA ASP A 165 -6.81 2.91 19.89
C ASP A 165 -7.61 4.18 19.55
N ASP A 166 -8.01 4.38 18.28
CA ASP A 166 -8.84 5.53 17.86
C ASP A 166 -10.24 5.57 18.52
N LYS A 167 -10.68 4.45 19.11
CA LYS A 167 -11.94 4.36 19.84
C LYS A 167 -11.83 4.73 21.32
N ASN A 168 -10.63 5.00 21.84
CA ASN A 168 -10.38 5.12 23.29
C ASN A 168 -9.55 6.35 23.72
N ILE A 169 -9.30 7.31 22.83
CA ILE A 169 -8.50 8.52 23.17
C ILE A 169 -9.36 9.78 22.94
N GLU A 170 -10.35 9.98 23.81
CA GLU A 170 -10.85 11.33 24.11
C GLU A 170 -10.09 11.81 25.36
N ASP A 171 -8.96 12.50 25.15
CA ASP A 171 -8.27 13.29 26.18
C ASP A 171 -7.82 14.62 25.53
N GLU A 172 -8.44 15.72 25.98
CA GLU A 172 -8.46 17.10 25.43
C GLU A 172 -7.11 17.86 25.32
N GLN A 173 -5.96 17.19 25.49
CA GLN A 173 -4.63 17.81 25.32
C GLN A 173 -3.81 17.26 24.14
N ALA A 174 -4.30 16.24 23.45
CA ALA A 174 -3.73 15.76 22.19
C ALA A 174 -4.28 16.48 20.95
N GLU A 175 -5.37 17.25 21.07
CA GLU A 175 -6.06 17.88 19.93
C GLU A 175 -5.17 18.81 19.11
N SER A 176 -4.24 19.55 19.72
CA SER A 176 -3.39 20.51 18.99
C SER A 176 -2.35 19.84 18.06
N SER A 177 -1.78 18.69 18.48
CA SER A 177 -0.82 17.96 17.63
C SER A 177 -1.50 17.00 16.65
N VAL A 178 -2.66 16.47 17.03
CA VAL A 178 -3.53 15.66 16.15
C VAL A 178 -4.10 16.52 15.04
N HIS A 179 -4.51 17.77 15.30
CA HIS A 179 -5.04 18.66 14.26
C HIS A 179 -3.97 19.08 13.23
N GLU A 180 -2.71 19.19 13.63
CA GLU A 180 -1.59 19.48 12.70
C GLU A 180 -1.21 18.24 11.87
N MET A 181 -1.24 17.05 12.48
CA MET A 181 -1.03 15.79 11.76
C MET A 181 -2.21 15.44 10.85
N GLN A 182 -3.45 15.74 11.26
CA GLN A 182 -4.66 15.58 10.45
C GLN A 182 -4.65 16.53 9.26
N ALA A 183 -4.25 17.80 9.45
CA ALA A 183 -4.09 18.74 8.32
C ALA A 183 -3.02 18.28 7.31
N LYS A 184 -1.93 17.65 7.79
CA LYS A 184 -0.91 17.05 6.91
C LYS A 184 -1.44 15.79 6.22
N LEU A 185 -2.23 14.98 6.90
CA LEU A 185 -2.86 13.78 6.34
C LEU A 185 -3.89 14.18 5.27
N ASP A 186 -4.76 15.15 5.55
CA ASP A 186 -5.76 15.66 4.60
C ASP A 186 -5.08 16.33 3.39
N SER A 187 -3.97 17.04 3.61
CA SER A 187 -3.15 17.59 2.52
C SER A 187 -2.55 16.49 1.64
N LEU A 188 -2.00 15.44 2.25
CA LEU A 188 -1.42 14.31 1.53
C LEU A 188 -2.49 13.46 0.84
N THR A 189 -3.66 13.28 1.45
CA THR A 189 -4.82 12.61 0.86
C THR A 189 -5.36 13.40 -0.32
N SER A 190 -5.44 14.73 -0.24
CA SER A 190 -5.80 15.58 -1.37
C SER A 190 -4.77 15.51 -2.50
N GLU A 191 -3.47 15.50 -2.19
CA GLU A 191 -2.42 15.27 -3.19
C GLU A 191 -2.52 13.88 -3.83
N LEU A 192 -2.83 12.84 -3.03
CA LEU A 192 -3.04 11.49 -3.51
C LEU A 192 -4.28 11.38 -4.39
N ASP A 193 -5.37 12.06 -4.04
CA ASP A 193 -6.61 12.13 -4.81
C ASP A 193 -6.38 12.85 -6.13
N ILE A 194 -5.61 13.95 -6.17
CA ILE A 194 -5.20 14.61 -7.41
C ILE A 194 -4.35 13.67 -8.29
N VAL A 195 -3.49 12.85 -7.69
CA VAL A 195 -2.70 11.83 -8.41
C VAL A 195 -3.58 10.68 -8.90
N TYR A 196 -4.57 10.25 -8.11
CA TYR A 196 -5.57 9.24 -8.48
C TYR A 196 -6.47 9.75 -9.61
N GLU A 197 -6.96 10.97 -9.54
CA GLU A 197 -7.79 11.60 -10.57
C GLU A 197 -6.99 11.75 -11.89
N LYS A 198 -5.71 12.13 -11.82
CA LYS A 198 -4.80 12.13 -12.99
C LYS A 198 -4.51 10.73 -13.53
N THR A 199 -4.53 9.69 -12.68
CA THR A 199 -4.35 8.30 -13.11
C THR A 199 -5.64 7.64 -13.57
N GLU A 200 -6.83 8.16 -13.24
CA GLU A 200 -8.14 7.80 -13.82
C GLU A 200 -8.44 8.56 -15.13
N GLU A 201 -7.93 9.78 -15.29
CA GLU A 201 -7.97 10.48 -16.59
C GLU A 201 -7.19 9.75 -17.68
N MET A 202 -6.11 9.04 -17.31
CA MET A 202 -5.29 8.25 -18.22
C MET A 202 -6.06 7.10 -18.92
N PRO A 203 -6.86 6.27 -18.22
CA PRO A 203 -7.71 5.26 -18.85
C PRO A 203 -8.85 5.87 -19.67
N LEU A 204 -9.43 7.02 -19.27
CA LEU A 204 -10.43 7.72 -20.08
C LEU A 204 -9.85 8.27 -21.39
N LYS A 205 -8.68 8.92 -21.34
CA LYS A 205 -7.92 9.34 -22.53
C LYS A 205 -7.45 8.13 -23.34
N TYR A 206 -7.05 7.04 -22.71
CA TYR A 206 -6.67 5.79 -23.40
C TYR A 206 -7.86 5.16 -24.15
N GLU A 207 -9.05 5.11 -23.54
CA GLU A 207 -10.30 4.69 -24.18
C GLU A 207 -10.67 5.63 -25.32
N GLU A 208 -10.50 6.94 -25.16
CA GLU A 208 -10.75 7.93 -26.20
C GLU A 208 -9.78 7.79 -27.38
N TYR A 209 -8.48 7.63 -27.12
CA TYR A 209 -7.48 7.31 -28.14
C TYR A 209 -7.79 5.97 -28.82
N LYS A 210 -8.12 4.92 -28.05
CA LYS A 210 -8.49 3.59 -28.56
C LYS A 210 -9.72 3.66 -29.47
N ASN A 211 -10.73 4.45 -29.11
CA ASN A 211 -11.94 4.68 -29.91
C ASN A 211 -11.63 5.50 -31.18
N GLN A 212 -10.69 6.44 -31.13
CA GLN A 212 -10.16 7.15 -32.31
C GLN A 212 -9.30 6.25 -33.21
N PHE A 213 -8.61 5.25 -32.67
CA PHE A 213 -7.79 4.27 -33.42
C PHE A 213 -8.56 3.08 -34.01
N GLN A 214 -9.78 2.81 -33.52
CA GLN A 214 -10.63 1.71 -33.98
C GLN A 214 -11.01 1.80 -35.47
N PRO A 215 -11.44 2.96 -36.02
CA PRO A 215 -11.72 3.09 -37.46
C PRO A 215 -10.48 2.88 -38.35
N LEU A 216 -9.30 3.32 -37.90
CA LEU A 216 -8.01 3.16 -38.61
C LEU A 216 -7.56 1.69 -38.68
N ARG A 217 -7.93 0.83 -37.71
CA ARG A 217 -7.70 -0.62 -37.77
C ARG A 217 -8.57 -1.30 -38.81
N SER A 218 -9.85 -0.94 -38.91
CA SER A 218 -10.74 -1.43 -39.97
C SER A 218 -10.30 -1.00 -41.37
N GLU A 219 -9.68 0.17 -41.48
CA GLU A 219 -9.13 0.69 -42.74
C GLU A 219 -7.82 -0.01 -43.14
N LYS A 220 -6.93 -0.31 -42.17
CA LYS A 220 -5.76 -1.18 -42.38
C LYS A 220 -6.15 -2.59 -42.86
N VAL A 221 -7.24 -3.16 -42.33
CA VAL A 221 -7.72 -4.49 -42.76
C VAL A 221 -8.30 -4.43 -44.19
N LYS A 222 -9.06 -3.38 -44.54
CA LYS A 222 -9.52 -3.15 -45.91
C LYS A 222 -8.36 -2.98 -46.90
N PHE A 223 -7.32 -2.23 -46.53
CA PHE A 223 -6.11 -2.05 -47.32
C PHE A 223 -5.35 -3.38 -47.52
N LYS A 224 -5.22 -4.20 -46.46
CA LYS A 224 -4.56 -5.51 -46.53
C LYS A 224 -5.30 -6.50 -47.45
N ILE A 225 -6.63 -6.39 -47.54
CA ILE A 225 -7.48 -7.19 -48.43
C ILE A 225 -7.39 -6.69 -49.89
N LEU A 226 -7.33 -5.38 -50.13
CA LEU A 226 -7.16 -4.79 -51.47
C LEU A 226 -5.82 -5.20 -52.09
N VAL A 227 -4.74 -5.05 -51.32
CA VAL A 227 -3.38 -5.43 -51.71
C VAL A 227 -3.30 -6.93 -52.05
N LYS A 228 -3.93 -7.79 -51.24
CA LYS A 228 -3.95 -9.24 -51.49
C LYS A 228 -4.75 -9.62 -52.75
N LYS A 229 -5.77 -8.83 -53.13
CA LYS A 229 -6.49 -9.00 -54.40
C LYS A 229 -5.66 -8.56 -55.61
N GLU A 230 -4.91 -7.46 -55.50
CA GLU A 230 -4.01 -7.00 -56.58
C GLU A 230 -2.86 -7.97 -56.87
N TYR A 231 -2.24 -8.55 -55.84
CA TYR A 231 -1.20 -9.60 -56.04
C TYR A 231 -1.75 -10.86 -56.73
N LEU A 232 -3.02 -11.20 -56.56
CA LEU A 232 -3.65 -12.33 -57.25
C LEU A 232 -3.98 -12.02 -58.72
N ILE A 233 -4.22 -10.75 -59.05
CA ILE A 233 -4.45 -10.29 -60.43
C ILE A 233 -3.11 -10.28 -61.21
N ILE A 234 -2.03 -9.81 -60.58
CA ILE A 234 -0.69 -9.73 -61.19
C ILE A 234 -0.09 -11.12 -61.49
N ASN A 235 -0.44 -12.16 -60.72
CA ASN A 235 0.11 -13.51 -60.87
C ASN A 235 -0.59 -14.39 -61.94
N ARG A 236 -1.77 -13.99 -62.44
CA ARG A 236 -2.53 -14.81 -63.42
C ARG A 236 -2.27 -14.49 -64.89
N GLU A 237 -1.75 -13.30 -65.19
CA GLU A 237 -1.48 -12.89 -66.57
C GLU A 237 -0.06 -12.34 -66.68
N GLY A 238 0.88 -13.23 -67.00
CA GLY A 238 2.27 -12.85 -67.24
C GLY A 238 2.41 -12.01 -68.51
N LYS A 239 2.31 -10.68 -68.41
CA LYS A 239 2.92 -9.66 -69.29
C LYS A 239 2.69 -8.25 -68.74
N PRO A 240 3.67 -7.32 -68.82
CA PRO A 240 3.46 -5.93 -68.39
C PRO A 240 2.79 -5.13 -69.51
N CYS A 241 1.58 -4.63 -69.27
CA CYS A 241 0.93 -3.65 -70.15
C CYS A 241 1.06 -2.24 -69.55
N LEU A 242 1.61 -1.33 -70.37
CA LEU A 242 1.77 0.09 -70.11
C LEU A 242 0.42 0.81 -70.18
N LEU A 243 -0.01 1.37 -69.05
CA LEU A 243 -0.97 2.47 -68.99
C LEU A 243 -0.28 3.66 -68.31
N VAL A 244 0.33 4.47 -69.17
CA VAL A 244 0.47 5.93 -69.16
C VAL A 244 0.37 6.62 -67.79
N GLU A 245 1.56 6.97 -67.28
CA GLU A 245 1.95 8.29 -66.78
C GLU A 245 1.17 8.94 -65.61
N VAL A 246 1.30 8.37 -64.41
CA VAL A 246 1.67 9.13 -63.17
C VAL A 246 2.57 8.29 -62.22
N ALA A 247 2.93 7.05 -62.59
CA ALA A 247 3.38 6.03 -61.63
C ALA A 247 4.92 5.83 -61.52
N SER A 248 5.73 6.85 -61.77
CA SER A 248 7.21 6.71 -61.70
C SER A 248 7.85 7.26 -60.42
N GLN A 249 7.07 7.87 -59.51
CA GLN A 249 7.58 8.35 -58.22
C GLN A 249 7.29 7.38 -57.04
N SER A 250 6.31 6.48 -57.18
CA SER A 250 5.62 5.89 -56.01
C SER A 250 6.21 4.57 -55.46
N TYR A 251 7.17 3.91 -56.11
CA TYR A 251 7.67 2.62 -55.63
C TYR A 251 8.92 2.73 -54.74
N MET A 252 9.76 3.74 -54.98
CA MET A 252 10.91 4.03 -54.12
C MET A 252 10.48 4.70 -52.81
N ASP A 253 9.39 5.48 -52.83
CA ASP A 253 8.83 6.14 -51.64
C ASP A 253 8.30 5.13 -50.60
N GLN A 254 7.79 3.95 -51.00
CA GLN A 254 7.25 2.97 -50.05
C GLN A 254 8.33 2.27 -49.22
N ILE A 255 9.48 1.95 -49.85
CA ILE A 255 10.64 1.37 -49.16
C ILE A 255 11.25 2.43 -48.23
N GLU A 256 11.33 3.67 -48.71
CA GLU A 256 11.85 4.78 -47.92
C GLU A 256 10.97 5.06 -46.69
N ILE A 257 9.64 5.13 -46.86
CA ILE A 257 8.68 5.29 -45.76
C ILE A 257 8.80 4.13 -44.76
N HIS A 258 9.01 2.90 -45.23
CA HIS A 258 9.18 1.74 -44.35
C HIS A 258 10.46 1.85 -43.51
N VAL A 259 11.58 2.25 -44.13
CA VAL A 259 12.85 2.48 -43.42
C VAL A 259 12.73 3.64 -42.44
N VAL A 260 12.14 4.77 -42.85
CA VAL A 260 11.85 5.91 -41.96
C VAL A 260 11.02 5.46 -40.75
N SER A 261 9.97 4.66 -40.97
CA SER A 261 9.12 4.14 -39.89
C SER A 261 9.88 3.27 -38.90
N LEU A 262 10.77 2.39 -39.38
CA LEU A 262 11.60 1.54 -38.53
C LEU A 262 12.60 2.37 -37.72
N ILE A 263 13.21 3.39 -38.33
CA ILE A 263 14.08 4.33 -37.62
C ILE A 263 13.28 5.07 -36.54
N SER A 264 12.07 5.55 -36.85
CA SER A 264 11.23 6.24 -35.88
C SER A 264 10.87 5.36 -34.69
N ILE A 265 10.54 4.09 -34.91
CA ILE A 265 10.28 3.13 -33.82
C ILE A 265 11.53 2.95 -32.96
N PHE A 266 12.69 2.77 -33.58
CA PHE A 266 13.96 2.63 -32.86
C PHE A 266 14.29 3.88 -32.02
N LEU A 267 14.12 5.07 -32.58
CA LEU A 267 14.37 6.33 -31.85
C LEU A 267 13.36 6.60 -30.74
N PHE A 268 12.13 6.08 -30.87
CA PHE A 268 11.14 6.11 -29.81
C PHE A 268 11.53 5.21 -28.63
N GLU A 269 12.06 4.01 -28.91
CA GLU A 269 12.55 3.08 -27.87
C GLU A 269 13.86 3.55 -27.22
N PHE A 270 14.72 4.28 -27.95
CA PHE A 270 16.05 4.69 -27.50
C PHE A 270 16.32 6.21 -27.67
N PRO A 271 15.64 7.08 -26.89
CA PRO A 271 15.63 8.54 -27.11
C PRO A 271 16.95 9.28 -26.81
N ASN A 272 17.93 8.63 -26.16
CA ASN A 272 19.16 9.29 -25.71
C ASN A 272 20.47 8.70 -26.27
N GLU A 273 20.42 7.62 -27.07
CA GLU A 273 21.63 6.85 -27.44
C GLU A 273 21.76 6.53 -28.94
N ALA A 274 20.92 7.12 -29.78
CA ALA A 274 20.85 6.73 -31.19
C ALA A 274 21.91 7.44 -32.07
N VAL A 275 23.08 6.82 -32.14
CA VAL A 275 24.10 7.11 -33.16
C VAL A 275 23.72 6.36 -34.45
N VAL A 276 24.11 6.90 -35.61
CA VAL A 276 23.88 6.30 -36.95
C VAL A 276 24.22 4.80 -36.98
N LYS A 277 25.28 4.40 -36.28
CA LYS A 277 25.72 3.01 -36.17
C LYS A 277 24.69 2.09 -35.56
N SER A 278 24.08 2.52 -34.45
CA SER A 278 23.05 1.74 -33.75
C SER A 278 21.79 1.61 -34.61
N ILE A 279 21.40 2.70 -35.28
CA ILE A 279 20.27 2.73 -36.22
C ILE A 279 20.50 1.76 -37.38
N TYR A 280 21.68 1.81 -38.00
CA TYR A 280 22.05 0.92 -39.10
C TYR A 280 22.01 -0.56 -38.69
N PHE A 281 22.56 -0.92 -37.53
CA PHE A 281 22.51 -2.31 -37.05
C PHE A 281 21.10 -2.80 -36.77
N HIS A 282 20.24 -1.94 -36.23
CA HIS A 282 18.83 -2.26 -36.02
C HIS A 282 18.10 -2.52 -37.34
N LEU A 283 18.27 -1.64 -38.33
CA LEU A 283 17.68 -1.80 -39.66
C LEU A 283 18.14 -3.08 -40.36
N LYS A 284 19.42 -3.42 -40.26
CA LYS A 284 19.97 -4.65 -40.84
C LYS A 284 19.37 -5.92 -40.23
N LYS A 285 18.96 -5.88 -38.96
CA LYS A 285 18.26 -6.99 -38.29
C LYS A 285 16.80 -7.11 -38.74
N CYS A 286 16.16 -5.99 -39.07
CA CYS A 286 14.74 -5.93 -39.41
C CYS A 286 14.45 -6.12 -40.92
N LEU A 287 15.40 -5.84 -41.80
CA LEU A 287 15.22 -5.97 -43.25
C LEU A 287 15.60 -7.38 -43.74
N PRO A 288 14.79 -8.02 -44.61
CA PRO A 288 15.09 -9.34 -45.17
C PRO A 288 16.33 -9.29 -46.09
N ASN A 289 17.13 -10.36 -46.07
CA ASN A 289 18.52 -10.51 -46.57
C ASN A 289 18.82 -10.21 -48.07
N ASN A 290 17.95 -9.53 -48.81
CA ASN A 290 18.18 -9.22 -50.23
C ASN A 290 18.76 -7.82 -50.49
N ASN A 291 19.05 -7.02 -49.46
CA ASN A 291 19.54 -5.64 -49.62
C ASN A 291 21.05 -5.56 -49.42
N ALA A 292 21.82 -6.13 -50.35
CA ALA A 292 23.30 -6.09 -50.33
C ALA A 292 23.90 -4.67 -50.48
N HIS A 293 23.07 -3.66 -50.75
CA HIS A 293 23.51 -2.28 -51.04
C HIS A 293 23.19 -1.24 -49.96
N PHE A 294 22.45 -1.59 -48.89
CA PHE A 294 22.11 -0.61 -47.83
C PHE A 294 23.30 -0.40 -46.90
N ASN A 295 23.88 0.79 -46.90
CA ASN A 295 25.07 1.12 -46.15
C ASN A 295 24.82 2.22 -45.10
N MET A 296 25.83 2.51 -44.29
CA MET A 296 25.76 3.47 -43.20
C MET A 296 25.51 4.92 -43.69
N THR A 297 26.07 5.27 -44.85
CA THR A 297 25.90 6.57 -45.50
C THR A 297 24.48 6.77 -46.01
N ASP A 298 23.80 5.70 -46.44
CA ASP A 298 22.39 5.75 -46.86
C ASP A 298 21.48 6.10 -45.67
N VAL A 299 21.79 5.58 -44.47
CA VAL A 299 21.09 5.94 -43.22
C VAL A 299 21.31 7.41 -42.89
N GLU A 300 22.53 7.93 -43.01
CA GLU A 300 22.83 9.35 -42.78
C GLU A 300 22.09 10.27 -43.76
N ASN A 301 22.11 9.91 -45.04
CA ASN A 301 21.43 10.67 -46.09
C ASN A 301 19.91 10.69 -45.86
N LEU A 302 19.34 9.57 -45.43
CA LEU A 302 17.91 9.44 -45.13
C LEU A 302 17.51 10.23 -43.88
N LEU A 303 18.32 10.19 -42.82
CA LEU A 303 18.09 11.02 -41.62
C LEU A 303 18.14 12.52 -41.96
N ARG A 304 19.10 12.94 -42.80
CA ARG A 304 19.20 14.34 -43.26
C ARG A 304 18.10 14.75 -44.22
N LYS A 305 17.53 13.81 -44.98
CA LYS A 305 16.43 14.06 -45.91
C LYS A 305 15.10 14.38 -45.20
N TYR A 306 14.93 13.93 -43.95
CA TYR A 306 13.72 14.17 -43.14
C TYR A 306 14.01 14.95 -41.84
N PRO A 307 14.46 16.21 -41.93
CA PRO A 307 14.84 17.02 -40.76
C PRO A 307 13.66 17.36 -39.84
N ASN A 308 12.44 17.33 -40.37
CA ASN A 308 11.21 17.54 -39.59
C ASN A 308 10.86 16.34 -38.70
N ILE A 309 11.41 15.16 -38.99
CA ILE A 309 11.17 13.92 -38.26
C ILE A 309 12.37 13.60 -37.35
N PHE A 310 13.58 13.81 -37.87
CA PHE A 310 14.84 13.46 -37.20
C PHE A 310 15.69 14.70 -36.93
N LYS A 311 15.92 15.01 -35.65
CA LYS A 311 16.75 16.12 -35.21
C LYS A 311 18.18 15.66 -34.98
N GLU A 312 19.11 16.20 -35.76
CA GLU A 312 20.56 15.98 -35.59
C GLU A 312 21.08 16.87 -34.45
N THR A 313 21.66 16.24 -33.42
CA THR A 313 22.27 16.92 -32.28
C THR A 313 23.78 16.63 -32.27
N ARG A 314 24.59 17.69 -32.26
CA ARG A 314 26.05 17.57 -32.16
C ARG A 314 26.46 17.38 -30.71
N LEU A 315 27.16 16.28 -30.42
CA LEU A 315 27.89 16.14 -29.16
C LEU A 315 29.24 16.82 -29.28
N LEU A 316 29.45 17.88 -28.50
CA LEU A 316 30.76 18.51 -28.34
C LEU A 316 31.49 17.81 -27.18
N PHE A 317 32.41 16.89 -27.50
CA PHE A 317 33.39 16.42 -26.53
C PHE A 317 34.69 17.23 -26.69
N PRO A 318 35.31 17.75 -25.62
CA PRO A 318 36.46 18.65 -25.73
C PRO A 318 37.78 18.01 -26.20
N GLN A 319 37.86 16.69 -26.42
CA GLN A 319 39.16 16.03 -26.57
C GLN A 319 39.29 14.94 -27.64
N GLU A 320 38.31 14.68 -28.51
CA GLU A 320 38.53 13.69 -29.59
C GLU A 320 38.00 14.14 -30.96
N LEU A 321 38.84 13.94 -31.97
CA LEU A 321 38.74 14.35 -33.37
C LEU A 321 37.63 13.64 -34.18
N TYR A 322 36.58 13.13 -33.54
CA TYR A 322 35.51 12.39 -34.20
C TYR A 322 34.14 13.06 -33.94
N LYS A 323 33.60 13.66 -35.00
CA LYS A 323 32.23 14.22 -35.02
C LYS A 323 31.22 13.08 -34.85
N HIS A 324 30.70 12.90 -33.63
CA HIS A 324 29.61 11.96 -33.37
C HIS A 324 28.28 12.73 -33.35
N PHE A 325 27.38 12.35 -34.26
CA PHE A 325 26.03 12.90 -34.35
C PHE A 325 25.05 11.95 -33.66
N ILE A 326 24.17 12.48 -32.80
CA ILE A 326 23.03 11.75 -32.23
C ILE A 326 21.75 12.26 -32.88
N TYR A 327 20.85 11.33 -33.19
CA TYR A 327 19.55 11.63 -33.76
C TYR A 327 18.43 11.36 -32.75
N LYS A 328 17.43 12.24 -32.71
CA LYS A 328 16.20 12.08 -31.92
C LYS A 328 14.97 12.34 -32.79
N LEU A 329 13.82 11.83 -32.37
CA LEU A 329 12.54 12.24 -32.96
C LEU A 329 12.24 13.70 -32.61
N CYS A 330 11.77 14.47 -33.58
CA CYS A 330 11.16 15.76 -33.28
C CYS A 330 9.86 15.51 -32.49
N SER A 331 9.85 15.87 -31.21
CA SER A 331 8.60 16.02 -30.46
C SER A 331 7.81 17.18 -31.07
N TYR A 332 6.48 17.02 -31.20
CA TYR A 332 5.57 18.15 -31.40
C TYR A 332 5.60 19.00 -30.11
N GLU A 333 6.62 19.83 -29.97
CA GLU A 333 6.58 20.95 -29.03
C GLU A 333 5.60 21.96 -29.64
N LYS A 334 4.41 22.06 -29.04
CA LYS A 334 3.63 23.30 -29.15
C LYS A 334 4.53 24.40 -28.59
N GLU A 335 5.07 25.23 -29.46
CA GLU A 335 5.59 26.54 -29.09
C GLU A 335 4.48 27.27 -28.34
N ALA A 336 4.65 27.39 -27.03
CA ALA A 336 3.89 28.31 -26.22
C ALA A 336 4.51 29.69 -26.45
N GLU A 337 3.90 30.47 -27.35
CA GLU A 337 3.96 31.94 -27.29
C GLU A 337 3.06 32.47 -26.18
#